data_AF-A0AAW9UNH2-F1
#
_entry.id   AF-A0AAW9UNH2-F1
#
_cell.length_a   1.000
_cell.length_b   1.000
_cell.length_c   1.000
_cell.angle_alpha   90.00
_cell.angle_beta   90.00
_cell.angle_gamma   90.00
#
_symmetry.space_group_name_H-M   'P 1'
#
loop_
_entity.id
_entity.type
_entity.pdbx_description
1 polymer ?
#
loop_
_entity_poly.entity_id
_entity_poly.type
_entity_poly.pdbx_seq_one_letter_code
_entity_poly.pdbx_strand_id
1 'polypeptide(L)'
;MIVKFHPRGRGGGAGPVDYLLGKDRQREGATVLQGKPEEVRELIDASPYAKKYTSGVLSFAEAELLPGQREQIMASFERVLMPGLDKDQYSILWVEHTDKGRLELNFLIPNTELLTGKRLQPYYDRADRPRIDAWQTVVNGRLGLHDPNAPENRRLLVTPSALPETKLEAAQAITRGLLALASSGELKTREDVTGALTAAGFEVVRTTKNSISIADPDGGR
;
A
#
# COMPACT_ATOMS: atom_id res chain seq x y z
N MET A 1 1.11 11.06 -2.61
CA MET A 1 1.78 9.80 -2.19
C MET A 1 0.93 8.99 -1.21
N ILE A 2 1.00 7.64 -1.28
CA ILE A 2 0.43 6.67 -0.32
C ILE A 2 1.55 5.87 0.34
N VAL A 3 1.45 5.63 1.65
CA VAL A 3 2.30 4.69 2.40
C VAL A 3 1.63 3.32 2.50
N LYS A 4 2.35 2.26 2.17
CA LYS A 4 1.87 0.88 2.35
C LYS A 4 2.93 0.00 2.95
N PHE A 5 2.64 -0.58 4.12
CA PHE A 5 3.45 -1.65 4.70
C PHE A 5 3.04 -3.00 4.15
N HIS A 6 4.01 -3.87 3.88
CA HIS A 6 3.76 -5.24 3.46
C HIS A 6 3.55 -6.15 4.68
N PRO A 7 2.62 -7.12 4.61
CA PRO A 7 2.38 -8.06 5.70
C PRO A 7 3.51 -9.11 5.84
N ARG A 8 4.40 -9.20 4.84
CA ARG A 8 5.58 -10.07 4.85
C ARG A 8 6.64 -9.52 5.82
N GLY A 9 7.54 -10.41 6.25
CA GLY A 9 8.51 -10.10 7.31
C GLY A 9 9.15 -11.33 7.96
N ARG A 10 8.79 -12.54 7.49
CA ARG A 10 9.38 -13.82 7.89
C ARG A 10 10.25 -14.34 6.75
N GLY A 11 11.20 -15.21 7.06
CA GLY A 11 12.15 -15.79 6.09
C GLY A 11 13.45 -15.01 5.97
N GLY A 12 14.38 -15.53 5.16
CA GLY A 12 15.70 -14.93 4.95
C GLY A 12 15.68 -13.66 4.10
N GLY A 13 16.82 -12.96 4.09
CA GLY A 13 17.01 -11.68 3.41
C GLY A 13 17.01 -11.79 1.89
N ALA A 14 17.34 -12.96 1.33
CA ALA A 14 17.37 -13.16 -0.13
C ALA A 14 16.00 -12.86 -0.78
N GLY A 15 14.91 -13.38 -0.21
CA GLY A 15 13.56 -13.18 -0.75
C GLY A 15 13.17 -11.70 -0.96
N PRO A 16 13.23 -10.83 0.07
CA PRO A 16 12.90 -9.41 -0.11
C PRO A 16 13.94 -8.65 -0.95
N VAL A 17 15.23 -8.98 -0.89
CA VAL A 17 16.25 -8.31 -1.73
C VAL A 17 16.09 -8.68 -3.21
N ASP A 18 15.91 -9.97 -3.52
CA ASP A 18 15.66 -10.45 -4.87
C ASP A 18 14.35 -9.88 -5.44
N TYR A 19 13.33 -9.70 -4.59
CA TYR A 19 12.10 -9.04 -5.01
C TYR A 19 12.36 -7.59 -5.44
N LEU A 20 13.19 -6.85 -4.70
CA LEU A 20 13.49 -5.45 -5.01
C LEU A 20 14.41 -5.27 -6.21
N LEU A 21 15.43 -6.12 -6.37
CA LEU A 21 16.52 -5.88 -7.31
C LEU A 21 16.66 -6.95 -8.40
N GLY A 22 15.85 -8.01 -8.36
CA GLY A 22 16.10 -9.19 -9.18
C GLY A 22 17.20 -10.07 -8.58
N LYS A 23 17.21 -11.35 -8.97
CA LYS A 23 18.19 -12.33 -8.49
C LYS A 23 19.62 -12.00 -8.91
N ASP A 24 19.77 -11.34 -10.05
CA ASP A 24 21.03 -10.88 -10.65
C ASP A 24 21.38 -9.43 -10.27
N ARG A 25 20.53 -8.76 -9.48
CA ARG A 25 20.63 -7.34 -9.11
C ARG A 25 20.46 -6.37 -10.29
N GLN A 26 19.89 -6.82 -11.40
CA GLN A 26 19.73 -6.05 -12.63
C GLN A 26 18.26 -5.88 -13.04
N ARG A 27 17.33 -5.86 -12.06
CA ARG A 27 15.93 -5.59 -12.34
C ARG A 27 15.78 -4.23 -13.04
N GLU A 28 15.22 -4.27 -14.24
CA GLU A 28 14.89 -3.07 -15.00
C GLU A 28 13.95 -2.14 -14.22
N GLY A 29 14.22 -0.84 -14.28
CA GLY A 29 13.47 0.17 -13.55
C GLY A 29 13.69 0.15 -12.03
N ALA A 30 14.69 -0.56 -11.52
CA ALA A 30 15.05 -0.57 -10.10
C ALA A 30 16.41 0.11 -9.83
N THR A 31 16.42 1.07 -8.91
CA THR A 31 17.64 1.83 -8.54
C THR A 31 17.82 1.84 -7.02
N VAL A 32 18.98 1.39 -6.52
CA VAL A 32 19.31 1.53 -5.09
C VAL A 32 19.61 3.00 -4.78
N LEU A 33 18.87 3.57 -3.83
CA LEU A 33 19.01 4.97 -3.42
C LEU A 33 19.83 5.13 -2.15
N GLN A 34 19.67 4.20 -1.20
CA GLN A 34 20.35 4.23 0.10
C GLN A 34 20.46 2.82 0.67
N GLY A 35 21.54 2.56 1.39
CA GLY A 35 21.80 1.28 2.03
C GLY A 35 22.48 0.29 1.09
N LYS A 36 22.95 -0.82 1.65
CA LYS A 36 23.68 -1.85 0.92
C LYS A 36 22.86 -3.15 0.93
N PRO A 37 22.43 -3.66 -0.24
CA PRO A 37 21.53 -4.80 -0.31
C PRO A 37 22.04 -6.04 0.42
N GLU A 38 23.34 -6.36 0.25
CA GLU A 38 23.92 -7.57 0.85
C GLU A 38 24.11 -7.43 2.37
N GLU A 39 24.49 -6.26 2.89
CA GLU A 39 24.53 -6.02 4.34
C GLU A 39 23.13 -6.14 4.96
N VAL A 40 22.10 -5.59 4.31
CA VAL A 40 20.71 -5.71 4.75
C VAL A 40 20.26 -7.17 4.71
N ARG A 41 20.67 -7.94 3.69
CA ARG A 41 20.40 -9.37 3.56
C ARG A 41 20.96 -10.14 4.76
N GLU A 42 22.23 -9.92 5.06
CA GLU A 42 22.96 -10.59 6.15
C GLU A 42 22.35 -10.24 7.52
N LEU A 43 21.98 -8.98 7.76
CA LEU A 43 21.29 -8.56 8.98
C LEU A 43 19.95 -9.28 9.17
N ILE A 44 19.19 -9.49 8.09
CA ILE A 44 17.93 -10.24 8.12
C ILE A 44 18.18 -11.73 8.40
N ASP A 45 19.19 -12.31 7.74
CA ASP A 45 19.53 -13.72 7.89
C ASP A 45 20.00 -14.03 9.32
N ALA A 46 20.83 -13.16 9.89
CA ALA A 46 21.34 -13.26 11.27
C ALA A 46 20.28 -13.04 12.36
N SER A 47 19.12 -12.43 12.02
CA SER A 47 18.10 -12.12 13.02
C SER A 47 17.52 -13.39 13.66
N PRO A 48 17.51 -13.50 15.01
CA PRO A 48 16.92 -14.63 15.73
C PRO A 48 15.39 -14.52 15.85
N TYR A 49 14.80 -13.40 15.44
CA TYR A 49 13.39 -13.13 15.64
C TYR A 49 12.51 -13.72 14.53
N ALA A 50 11.28 -14.13 14.87
CA ALA A 50 10.34 -14.67 13.89
C ALA A 50 9.97 -13.66 12.79
N LYS A 51 9.82 -12.37 13.16
CA LYS A 51 9.62 -11.28 12.21
C LYS A 51 10.96 -10.55 12.03
N LYS A 52 11.73 -10.97 11.03
CA LYS A 52 13.12 -10.57 10.77
C LYS A 52 13.25 -9.21 10.08
N TYR A 53 12.23 -8.76 9.36
CA TYR A 53 12.25 -7.48 8.66
C TYR A 53 10.87 -6.80 8.61
N THR A 54 10.90 -5.51 8.31
CA THR A 54 9.74 -4.68 7.97
C THR A 54 9.98 -4.11 6.57
N SER A 55 8.96 -4.15 5.72
CA SER A 55 9.06 -3.62 4.36
C SER A 55 7.79 -2.89 3.96
N GLY A 56 7.90 -2.02 2.98
CA GLY A 56 6.78 -1.27 2.45
C GLY A 56 7.20 -0.44 1.26
N VAL A 57 6.28 0.41 0.82
CA VAL A 57 6.45 1.28 -0.33
C VAL A 57 5.77 2.63 -0.08
N LEU A 58 6.44 3.69 -0.53
CA LEU A 58 5.84 4.99 -0.76
C LEU A 58 5.49 5.06 -2.24
N SER A 59 4.20 5.03 -2.58
CA SER A 59 3.73 5.06 -3.98
C SER A 59 3.24 6.47 -4.32
N PHE A 60 3.69 6.97 -5.46
CA PHE A 60 3.37 8.30 -5.97
C PHE A 60 2.39 8.20 -7.13
N ALA A 61 1.60 9.25 -7.36
CA ALA A 61 0.86 9.39 -8.62
C ALA A 61 1.77 9.99 -9.69
N GLU A 62 2.74 10.77 -9.23
CA GLU A 62 3.80 11.38 -10.00
C GLU A 62 4.74 10.32 -10.58
N ALA A 63 5.19 10.54 -11.82
CA ALA A 63 6.23 9.73 -12.44
C ALA A 63 7.62 10.06 -11.87
N GLU A 64 7.84 11.32 -11.46
CA GLU A 64 9.09 11.84 -10.96
C GLU A 64 8.84 12.89 -9.86
N LEU A 65 9.84 13.09 -9.00
CA LEU A 65 9.83 14.13 -7.96
C LEU A 65 10.79 15.26 -8.31
N LEU A 66 10.55 16.46 -7.78
CA LEU A 66 11.50 17.56 -7.93
C LEU A 66 12.83 17.22 -7.24
N PRO A 67 13.95 17.77 -7.72
CA PRO A 67 15.26 17.55 -7.11
C PRO A 67 15.24 17.81 -5.59
N GLY A 68 15.78 16.87 -4.81
CA GLY A 68 15.84 16.95 -3.35
C GLY A 68 14.58 16.52 -2.61
N GLN A 69 13.41 16.45 -3.25
CA GLN A 69 12.18 16.00 -2.58
C GLN A 69 12.27 14.54 -2.16
N ARG A 70 12.87 13.69 -2.99
CA ARG A 70 13.05 12.26 -2.70
C ARG A 70 13.81 12.06 -1.39
N GLU A 71 14.95 12.73 -1.25
CA GLU A 71 15.83 12.62 -0.08
C GLU A 71 15.15 13.20 1.17
N GLN A 72 14.39 14.30 1.04
CA GLN A 72 13.60 14.87 2.12
C GLN A 72 12.50 13.93 2.60
N ILE A 73 11.79 13.27 1.67
CA ILE A 73 10.73 12.30 1.99
C ILE A 73 11.35 11.09 2.70
N MET A 74 12.41 10.50 2.16
CA MET A 74 13.09 9.35 2.78
C MET A 74 13.56 9.68 4.19
N ALA A 75 14.27 10.80 4.38
CA ALA A 75 14.79 11.20 5.68
C ALA A 75 13.67 11.50 6.69
N SER A 76 12.60 12.19 6.27
CA SER A 76 11.47 12.48 7.16
C SER A 76 10.64 11.23 7.49
N PHE A 77 10.52 10.28 6.55
CA PHE A 77 9.85 9.00 6.77
C PHE A 77 10.59 8.17 7.81
N GLU A 78 11.92 8.07 7.71
CA GLU A 78 12.73 7.36 8.69
C GLU A 78 12.56 7.95 10.11
N ARG A 79 12.57 9.29 10.23
CA ARG A 79 12.39 9.96 11.53
C ARG A 79 11.02 9.71 12.15
N VAL A 80 9.94 9.68 11.36
CA VAL A 80 8.59 9.41 11.89
C VAL A 80 8.38 7.93 12.22
N LEU A 81 9.06 7.05 11.50
CA LEU A 81 8.97 5.61 11.67
C LEU A 81 9.78 5.13 12.89
N MET A 82 10.95 5.72 13.12
CA MET A 82 11.89 5.32 14.17
C MET A 82 12.18 6.50 15.12
N PRO A 83 11.16 6.97 15.87
CA PRO A 83 11.32 8.13 16.74
C PRO A 83 12.33 7.83 17.85
N GLY A 84 13.32 8.72 18.00
CA GLY A 84 14.35 8.62 19.06
C GLY A 84 15.47 7.64 18.78
N LEU A 85 15.59 7.12 17.55
CA LEU A 85 16.76 6.35 17.11
C LEU A 85 17.68 7.17 16.22
N ASP A 86 18.97 7.10 16.51
CA ASP A 86 20.02 7.65 15.67
C ASP A 86 20.29 6.75 14.46
N LYS A 87 20.93 7.32 13.43
CA LYS A 87 21.09 6.66 12.12
C LYS A 87 21.97 5.41 12.17
N ASP A 88 22.84 5.29 13.16
CA ASP A 88 23.69 4.13 13.42
C ASP A 88 22.98 2.99 14.18
N GLN A 89 21.76 3.23 14.68
CA GLN A 89 20.96 2.25 15.43
C GLN A 89 20.12 1.34 14.53
N TYR A 90 19.95 1.65 13.26
CA TYR A 90 19.13 0.88 12.32
C TYR A 90 19.72 0.89 10.91
N SER A 91 19.39 -0.14 10.14
CA SER A 91 19.68 -0.22 8.71
C SER A 91 18.39 -0.14 7.91
N ILE A 92 18.44 0.49 6.75
CA ILE A 92 17.31 0.58 5.82
C ILE A 92 17.85 0.64 4.39
N LEU A 93 17.35 -0.27 3.56
CA LEU A 93 17.56 -0.27 2.12
C LEU A 93 16.40 0.48 1.46
N TRP A 94 16.73 1.46 0.63
CA TRP A 94 15.79 2.16 -0.24
C TRP A 94 16.05 1.82 -1.70
N VAL A 95 14.99 1.46 -2.41
CA VAL A 95 15.01 1.13 -3.84
C VAL A 95 13.89 1.88 -4.55
N GLU A 96 14.26 2.68 -5.54
CA GLU A 96 13.33 3.30 -6.48
C GLU A 96 12.85 2.28 -7.50
N HIS A 97 11.54 2.19 -7.73
CA HIS A 97 10.92 1.43 -8.82
C HIS A 97 10.15 2.39 -9.74
N THR A 98 10.37 2.30 -11.05
CA THR A 98 9.67 3.08 -12.09
C THR A 98 8.95 2.20 -13.12
N ASP A 99 8.98 0.88 -12.94
CA ASP A 99 8.47 -0.15 -13.86
C ASP A 99 6.94 -0.16 -14.03
N LYS A 100 6.19 0.56 -13.16
CA LYS A 100 4.72 0.53 -13.10
C LYS A 100 4.05 1.82 -13.58
N GLY A 101 4.76 2.65 -14.34
CA GLY A 101 4.27 3.94 -14.84
C GLY A 101 4.03 4.98 -13.74
N ARG A 102 4.57 4.74 -12.54
CA ARG A 102 4.53 5.63 -11.38
C ARG A 102 5.78 5.43 -10.54
N LEU A 103 6.19 6.46 -9.82
CA LEU A 103 7.30 6.34 -8.88
C LEU A 103 6.89 5.53 -7.64
N GLU A 104 7.74 4.58 -7.24
CA GLU A 104 7.64 3.84 -6.00
C GLU A 104 8.98 3.88 -5.25
N LEU A 105 8.98 4.37 -4.00
CA LEU A 105 10.15 4.27 -3.11
C LEU A 105 9.91 3.10 -2.16
N ASN A 106 10.50 1.95 -2.48
CA ASN A 106 10.43 0.75 -1.67
C ASN A 106 11.47 0.81 -0.55
N PHE A 107 11.09 0.31 0.63
CA PHE A 107 12.01 0.21 1.77
C PHE A 107 12.02 -1.19 2.39
N LEU A 108 13.19 -1.56 2.92
CA LEU A 108 13.42 -2.80 3.66
C LEU A 108 14.29 -2.53 4.89
N ILE A 109 13.76 -2.84 6.06
CA ILE A 109 14.38 -2.58 7.37
C ILE A 109 14.56 -3.92 8.11
N PRO A 110 15.80 -4.33 8.44
CA PRO A 110 16.01 -5.43 9.38
C PRO A 110 15.45 -5.10 10.77
N ASN A 111 14.76 -6.03 11.40
CA ASN A 111 14.11 -5.83 12.71
C ASN A 111 15.08 -6.08 13.89
N THR A 112 16.30 -5.56 13.77
CA THR A 112 17.35 -5.63 14.78
C THR A 112 17.91 -4.23 14.98
N GLU A 113 17.93 -3.75 16.22
CA GLU A 113 18.60 -2.51 16.57
C GLU A 113 20.12 -2.79 16.65
N LEU A 114 20.91 -2.00 15.93
CA LEU A 114 22.28 -2.38 15.57
C LEU A 114 23.27 -2.27 16.73
N LEU A 115 23.05 -1.40 17.72
CA LEU A 115 23.97 -1.22 18.83
C LEU A 115 23.75 -2.25 19.95
N THR A 116 22.51 -2.64 20.18
CA THR A 116 22.11 -3.53 21.29
C THR A 116 21.82 -4.95 20.84
N GLY A 117 21.63 -5.18 19.53
CA GLY A 117 21.19 -6.46 18.97
C GLY A 117 19.75 -6.84 19.35
N LYS A 118 19.02 -5.95 20.04
CA LYS A 118 17.64 -6.19 20.47
C LYS A 118 16.68 -6.07 19.30
N ARG A 119 15.47 -6.59 19.49
CA ARG A 119 14.40 -6.51 18.51
C ARG A 119 14.02 -5.05 18.24
N LEU A 120 14.14 -4.66 16.97
CA LEU A 120 13.56 -3.42 16.47
C LEU A 120 12.17 -3.71 15.89
N GLN A 121 11.18 -2.90 16.23
CA GLN A 121 9.84 -2.96 15.62
C GLN A 121 9.52 -1.61 15.00
N PRO A 122 9.91 -1.37 13.73
CA PRO A 122 9.71 -0.08 13.08
C PRO A 122 8.22 0.30 12.93
N TYR A 123 7.34 -0.68 12.84
CA TYR A 123 5.91 -0.44 12.65
C TYR A 123 5.03 -1.49 13.35
N TYR A 124 4.07 -0.98 14.11
CA TYR A 124 2.94 -1.69 14.69
C TYR A 124 1.65 -0.94 14.39
N ASP A 125 0.89 -1.46 13.43
CA ASP A 125 -0.29 -0.83 12.82
C ASP A 125 -1.21 -0.12 13.82
N ARG A 126 -1.61 -0.82 14.89
CA ARG A 126 -2.54 -0.30 15.89
C ARG A 126 -2.06 0.99 16.58
N ALA A 127 -0.76 1.12 16.79
CA ALA A 127 -0.17 2.29 17.47
C ALA A 127 0.32 3.34 16.48
N ASP A 128 0.87 2.92 15.34
CA ASP A 128 1.64 3.80 14.47
C ASP A 128 0.84 4.34 13.28
N ARG A 129 -0.25 3.68 12.86
CA ARG A 129 -1.05 4.10 11.71
C ARG A 129 -1.49 5.58 11.77
N PRO A 130 -2.06 6.10 12.87
CA PRO A 130 -2.45 7.50 12.93
C PRO A 130 -1.28 8.47 12.73
N ARG A 131 -0.09 8.12 13.25
CA ARG A 131 1.12 8.93 13.11
C ARG A 131 1.64 8.94 11.67
N ILE A 132 1.64 7.78 11.01
CA ILE A 132 2.06 7.66 9.61
C ILE A 132 1.07 8.34 8.67
N ASP A 133 -0.24 8.21 8.91
CA ASP A 133 -1.28 8.85 8.10
C ASP A 133 -1.20 10.39 8.22
N ALA A 134 -0.94 10.91 9.42
CA ALA A 134 -0.73 12.33 9.65
C ALA A 134 0.55 12.84 8.94
N TRP A 135 1.65 12.11 9.03
CA TRP A 135 2.88 12.44 8.31
C TRP A 135 2.66 12.45 6.80
N GLN A 136 1.99 11.43 6.25
CA GLN A 136 1.67 11.35 4.82
C GLN A 136 0.87 12.57 4.38
N THR A 137 -0.17 12.94 5.14
CA THR A 137 -1.03 14.10 4.84
C THR A 137 -0.22 15.39 4.80
N VAL A 138 0.63 15.62 5.81
CA VAL A 138 1.47 16.81 5.90
C VAL A 138 2.48 16.87 4.76
N VAL A 139 3.14 15.75 4.44
CA VAL A 139 4.14 15.69 3.36
C VAL A 139 3.48 15.91 2.00
N ASN A 140 2.34 15.25 1.72
CA ASN A 140 1.60 15.46 0.48
C ASN A 140 1.22 16.94 0.30
N GLY A 141 0.62 17.55 1.32
CA GLY A 141 0.22 18.96 1.25
C GLY A 141 1.38 19.93 1.10
N ARG A 142 2.50 19.70 1.81
CA ARG A 142 3.69 20.58 1.73
C ARG A 142 4.41 20.50 0.39
N LEU A 143 4.45 19.32 -0.21
CA LEU A 143 5.16 19.09 -1.47
C LEU A 143 4.26 19.21 -2.70
N GLY A 144 2.97 19.50 -2.52
CA GLY A 144 2.00 19.58 -3.61
C GLY A 144 1.78 18.25 -4.33
N LEU A 145 1.95 17.12 -3.63
CA LEU A 145 1.75 15.79 -4.20
C LEU A 145 0.25 15.49 -4.30
N HIS A 146 -0.10 14.66 -5.29
CA HIS A 146 -1.45 14.17 -5.49
C HIS A 146 -2.01 13.54 -4.22
N ASP A 147 -3.15 14.04 -3.78
CA ASP A 147 -3.81 13.58 -2.56
C ASP A 147 -4.62 12.30 -2.84
N PRO A 148 -4.18 11.14 -2.35
CA PRO A 148 -4.92 9.89 -2.57
C PRO A 148 -6.29 9.87 -1.90
N ASN A 149 -6.56 10.77 -0.94
CA ASN A 149 -7.83 10.85 -0.22
C ASN A 149 -8.79 11.89 -0.81
N ALA A 150 -8.40 12.60 -1.87
CA ALA A 150 -9.28 13.55 -2.54
C ALA A 150 -10.55 12.83 -3.05
N PRO A 151 -11.76 13.40 -2.88
CA PRO A 151 -13.02 12.75 -3.26
C PRO A 151 -13.05 12.22 -4.70
N GLU A 152 -12.44 12.95 -5.63
CA GLU A 152 -12.30 12.61 -7.05
C GLU A 152 -11.44 11.36 -7.29
N ASN A 153 -10.54 11.01 -6.38
CA ASN A 153 -9.69 9.83 -6.45
C ASN A 153 -10.34 8.59 -5.83
N ARG A 154 -11.55 8.73 -5.26
CA ARG A 154 -12.26 7.62 -4.63
C ARG A 154 -12.65 6.58 -5.69
N ARG A 155 -12.12 5.37 -5.54
CA ARG A 155 -12.46 4.25 -6.43
C ARG A 155 -13.96 3.93 -6.35
N LEU A 156 -14.59 3.87 -7.52
CA LEU A 156 -16.00 3.47 -7.66
C LEU A 156 -16.20 1.98 -7.41
N LEU A 157 -15.19 1.17 -7.74
CA LEU A 157 -15.16 -0.27 -7.49
C LEU A 157 -13.88 -0.65 -6.75
N VAL A 158 -14.03 -1.37 -5.64
CA VAL A 158 -12.91 -1.94 -4.86
C VAL A 158 -13.05 -3.45 -4.86
N THR A 159 -12.07 -4.14 -5.43
CA THR A 159 -12.06 -5.60 -5.54
C THR A 159 -10.82 -6.20 -4.86
N PRO A 160 -10.92 -7.42 -4.31
CA PRO A 160 -9.76 -8.18 -3.88
C PRO A 160 -8.83 -8.47 -5.07
N SER A 161 -7.51 -8.52 -4.83
CA SER A 161 -6.52 -8.77 -5.90
C SER A 161 -6.58 -10.17 -6.51
N ALA A 162 -7.22 -11.12 -5.83
CA ALA A 162 -7.36 -12.52 -6.27
C ALA A 162 -8.81 -12.87 -6.61
N LEU A 163 -9.62 -11.88 -6.98
CA LEU A 163 -11.01 -12.10 -7.39
C LEU A 163 -11.03 -12.85 -8.73
N PRO A 164 -11.81 -13.95 -8.87
CA PRO A 164 -11.98 -14.62 -10.16
C PRO A 164 -12.47 -13.66 -11.25
N GLU A 165 -12.01 -13.86 -12.48
CA GLU A 165 -12.29 -12.96 -13.62
C GLU A 165 -13.78 -12.77 -13.86
N THR A 166 -14.56 -13.85 -13.83
CA THR A 166 -16.03 -13.80 -13.97
C THR A 166 -16.70 -12.91 -12.91
N LYS A 167 -16.24 -13.00 -11.66
CA LYS A 167 -16.76 -12.15 -10.57
C LYS A 167 -16.32 -10.70 -10.72
N LEU A 168 -15.11 -10.48 -11.25
CA LEU A 168 -14.62 -9.14 -11.56
C LEU A 168 -15.46 -8.47 -12.65
N GLU A 169 -15.77 -9.20 -13.73
CA GLU A 169 -16.63 -8.72 -14.82
C GLU A 169 -18.03 -8.37 -14.32
N ALA A 170 -18.63 -9.25 -13.51
CA ALA A 170 -19.94 -9.00 -12.89
C ALA A 170 -19.93 -7.73 -12.02
N ALA A 171 -18.93 -7.58 -11.15
CA ALA A 171 -18.79 -6.40 -10.29
C ALA A 171 -18.62 -5.10 -11.10
N GLN A 172 -17.85 -5.15 -12.19
CA GLN A 172 -17.69 -4.03 -13.12
C GLN A 172 -18.99 -3.69 -13.85
N ALA A 173 -19.72 -4.70 -14.34
CA ALA A 173 -20.99 -4.51 -15.02
C ALA A 173 -22.04 -3.86 -14.09
N ILE A 174 -22.18 -4.36 -12.87
CA ILE A 174 -23.07 -3.79 -11.85
C ILE A 174 -22.70 -2.34 -11.56
N THR A 175 -21.40 -2.07 -11.35
CA THR A 175 -20.92 -0.71 -11.07
C THR A 175 -21.22 0.24 -12.23
N ARG A 176 -20.95 -0.17 -13.48
CA ARG A 176 -21.27 0.63 -14.67
C ARG A 176 -22.77 0.91 -14.78
N GLY A 177 -23.62 -0.09 -14.58
CA GLY A 177 -25.08 0.07 -14.63
C GLY A 177 -25.59 1.05 -13.58
N LEU A 178 -25.16 0.92 -12.32
CA LEU A 178 -25.55 1.83 -11.25
C LEU A 178 -25.06 3.26 -11.51
N LEU A 179 -23.84 3.43 -12.03
CA LEU A 179 -23.33 4.77 -12.39
C LEU A 179 -24.13 5.42 -13.52
N ALA A 180 -24.56 4.65 -14.52
CA ALA A 180 -25.40 5.16 -15.60
C ALA A 180 -26.74 5.68 -15.07
N LEU A 181 -27.41 4.90 -14.22
CA LEU A 181 -28.68 5.28 -13.59
C LEU A 181 -28.52 6.46 -12.62
N ALA A 182 -27.40 6.54 -11.89
CA ALA A 182 -27.11 7.72 -11.08
C ALA A 182 -26.90 8.97 -11.95
N SER A 183 -26.20 8.82 -13.08
CA SER A 183 -25.91 9.94 -14.00
C SER A 183 -27.16 10.44 -14.73
N SER A 184 -28.14 9.58 -15.00
CA SER A 184 -29.45 9.98 -15.54
C SER A 184 -30.39 10.58 -14.49
N GLY A 185 -30.00 10.53 -13.21
CA GLY A 185 -30.82 11.01 -12.09
C GLY A 185 -31.90 10.03 -11.64
N GLU A 186 -31.86 8.77 -12.09
CA GLU A 186 -32.75 7.69 -11.67
C GLU A 186 -32.39 7.14 -10.28
N LEU A 187 -31.10 7.18 -9.90
CA LEU A 187 -30.66 6.85 -8.54
C LEU A 187 -30.38 8.12 -7.75
N LYS A 188 -31.23 8.44 -6.78
CA LYS A 188 -31.06 9.58 -5.85
C LYS A 188 -30.91 9.12 -4.41
N THR A 189 -31.50 7.98 -4.10
CA THR A 189 -31.60 7.43 -2.77
C THR A 189 -31.00 6.03 -2.72
N ARG A 190 -30.84 5.55 -1.50
CA ARG A 190 -30.39 4.19 -1.26
C ARG A 190 -31.44 3.17 -1.70
N GLU A 191 -32.70 3.50 -1.49
CA GLU A 191 -33.85 2.70 -1.87
C GLU A 191 -33.88 2.48 -3.39
N ASP A 192 -33.54 3.51 -4.17
CA ASP A 192 -33.41 3.41 -5.63
C ASP A 192 -32.34 2.39 -6.03
N VAL A 193 -31.18 2.38 -5.34
CA VAL A 193 -30.11 1.41 -5.60
C VAL A 193 -30.59 -0.02 -5.36
N THR A 194 -31.25 -0.26 -4.22
CA THR A 194 -31.79 -1.60 -3.91
C THR A 194 -32.89 -2.01 -4.89
N GLY A 195 -33.74 -1.07 -5.32
CA GLY A 195 -34.79 -1.30 -6.30
C GLY A 195 -34.20 -1.67 -7.67
N ALA A 196 -33.21 -0.92 -8.15
CA ALA A 196 -32.54 -1.19 -9.42
C ALA A 196 -31.84 -2.55 -9.43
N LEU A 197 -31.15 -2.93 -8.35
CA LEU A 197 -30.53 -4.26 -8.23
C LEU A 197 -31.57 -5.38 -8.28
N THR A 198 -32.68 -5.23 -7.55
CA THR A 198 -33.76 -6.22 -7.51
C THR A 198 -34.47 -6.33 -8.86
N ALA A 199 -34.74 -5.21 -9.53
CA ALA A 199 -35.34 -5.17 -10.87
C ALA A 199 -34.45 -5.83 -11.93
N ALA A 200 -33.12 -5.76 -11.75
CA ALA A 200 -32.15 -6.45 -12.59
C ALA A 200 -31.99 -7.95 -12.25
N GLY A 201 -32.76 -8.48 -11.29
CA GLY A 201 -32.78 -9.89 -10.93
C GLY A 201 -31.78 -10.28 -9.84
N PHE A 202 -31.09 -9.33 -9.20
CA PHE A 202 -30.22 -9.63 -8.07
C PHE A 202 -31.01 -9.74 -6.76
N GLU A 203 -30.68 -10.74 -5.93
CA GLU A 203 -31.23 -10.84 -4.58
C GLU A 203 -30.43 -9.97 -3.61
N VAL A 204 -31.08 -8.98 -3.00
CA VAL A 204 -30.47 -8.18 -1.93
C VAL A 204 -30.63 -8.91 -0.58
N VAL A 205 -29.54 -9.51 -0.10
CA VAL A 205 -29.56 -10.34 1.11
C VAL A 205 -29.32 -9.56 2.40
N ARG A 206 -28.70 -8.38 2.32
CA ARG A 206 -28.44 -7.55 3.51
C ARG A 206 -28.29 -6.08 3.19
N THR A 207 -28.86 -5.25 4.05
CA THR A 207 -28.71 -3.79 4.03
C THR A 207 -28.28 -3.32 5.42
N THR A 208 -27.14 -2.63 5.52
CA THR A 208 -26.63 -2.01 6.75
C THR A 208 -26.42 -0.52 6.55
N LYS A 209 -26.27 0.29 7.59
CA LYS A 209 -25.98 1.74 7.44
C LYS A 209 -24.91 2.04 6.37
N ASN A 210 -23.87 1.22 6.25
CA ASN A 210 -22.72 1.49 5.39
C ASN A 210 -22.57 0.55 4.18
N SER A 211 -23.47 -0.42 3.96
CA SER A 211 -23.33 -1.39 2.86
C SER A 211 -24.64 -2.02 2.40
N ILE A 212 -24.69 -2.43 1.14
CA ILE A 212 -25.69 -3.33 0.54
C ILE A 212 -24.95 -4.59 0.09
N SER A 213 -25.51 -5.77 0.36
CA SER A 213 -24.97 -7.06 -0.06
C SER A 213 -25.97 -7.77 -0.96
N ILE A 214 -25.48 -8.28 -2.09
CA ILE A 214 -26.24 -9.09 -3.04
C ILE A 214 -25.78 -10.55 -2.96
N ALA A 215 -26.68 -11.50 -3.19
CA ALA A 215 -26.33 -12.91 -3.28
C ALA A 215 -25.46 -13.18 -4.51
N ASP A 216 -24.56 -14.15 -4.38
CA ASP A 216 -23.89 -14.74 -5.54
C ASP A 216 -24.88 -15.69 -6.25
N PRO A 217 -25.20 -15.48 -7.54
CA PRO A 217 -26.12 -16.34 -8.28
C PRO A 217 -25.71 -17.81 -8.30
N ASP A 218 -24.40 -18.09 -8.25
CA ASP A 218 -23.84 -19.45 -8.29
C ASP A 218 -23.71 -20.08 -6.88
N GLY A 219 -24.12 -19.34 -5.84
CA GLY A 219 -23.92 -19.72 -4.45
C GLY A 219 -22.47 -19.50 -3.98
N GLY A 220 -22.33 -19.16 -2.70
CA GLY A 220 -21.03 -18.82 -2.12
C GLY A 220 -21.13 -17.71 -1.09
N ARG A 221 -19.99 -17.39 -0.46
CA ARG A 221 -19.85 -16.30 0.50
C ARG A 221 -19.33 -15.03 -0.14
#